data_AF-A0A427XF39-F1
#
_entry.id   AF-A0A427XF39-F1
#
_cell.length_a   1.000
_cell.length_b   1.000
_cell.length_c   1.000
_cell.angle_alpha   90.00
_cell.angle_beta   90.00
_cell.angle_gamma   90.00
#
_symmetry.space_group_name_H-M   'P 1'
#
loop_
_entity.id
_entity.type
_entity.pdbx_description
1 polymer ?
#
loop_
_entity_poly.entity_id
_entity_poly.type
_entity_poly.pdbx_seq_one_letter_code
_entity_poly.pdbx_strand_id
1 'polypeptide(L)'
;MHCIMRNDIRISGSHASGLANHEYDISIVSLGSVQARTTVSPPGFTGSTLERASATVHKFLDSVSREKFRNLPSSAATPFTPLIFSLGGVMEQRTAQALHTWGEVLPPHSHRMLCIRLSLTLLRARVRNFDLWTH
;
A
#
# COMPACT_ATOMS: atom_id res chain seq x y z
N MET A 1 16.28 -18.28 -15.04
CA MET A 1 15.82 -16.91 -14.70
C MET A 1 14.30 -16.94 -14.56
N HIS A 2 13.79 -16.99 -13.33
CA HIS A 2 12.33 -16.96 -13.10
C HIS A 2 11.93 -15.48 -12.98
N CYS A 3 11.43 -14.90 -14.06
CA CYS A 3 10.84 -13.57 -14.01
C CYS A 3 9.56 -13.69 -13.18
N ILE A 4 9.60 -13.26 -11.92
CA ILE A 4 8.39 -13.13 -11.12
C ILE A 4 7.61 -11.97 -11.76
N MET A 5 6.59 -12.29 -12.54
CA MET A 5 5.56 -11.31 -12.93
C MET A 5 4.81 -10.93 -11.66
N ARG A 6 5.22 -9.81 -11.06
CA ARG A 6 4.98 -9.44 -9.66
C ARG A 6 3.97 -8.29 -9.58
N ASN A 7 2.74 -8.54 -10.02
CA ASN A 7 1.66 -7.55 -9.92
C ASN A 7 0.44 -8.19 -9.27
N ASP A 8 0.15 -7.81 -8.04
CA ASP A 8 -0.96 -8.36 -7.25
C ASP A 8 -2.33 -7.91 -7.80
N ILE A 9 -2.39 -6.72 -8.40
CA ILE A 9 -3.59 -6.15 -9.02
C ILE A 9 -3.22 -5.57 -10.39
N ARG A 10 -4.05 -5.88 -11.40
CA ARG A 10 -4.07 -5.16 -12.66
C ARG A 10 -5.43 -4.52 -12.85
N ILE A 11 -5.44 -3.23 -13.17
CA ILE A 11 -6.66 -2.51 -13.57
C ILE A 11 -6.54 -2.19 -15.05
N SER A 12 -7.53 -2.66 -15.81
CA SER A 12 -7.63 -2.41 -17.24
C SER A 12 -8.86 -1.54 -17.50
N GLY A 13 -8.64 -0.37 -18.06
CA GLY A 13 -9.67 0.55 -18.54
C GLY A 13 -9.38 1.04 -19.96
N SER A 14 -10.20 1.97 -20.45
CA SER A 14 -9.97 2.62 -21.74
C SER A 14 -8.86 3.69 -21.63
N HIS A 15 -8.12 3.95 -22.71
CA HIS A 15 -7.12 5.03 -22.75
C HIS A 15 -7.70 6.40 -22.36
N ALA A 16 -8.97 6.66 -22.73
CA ALA A 16 -9.67 7.90 -22.38
C ALA A 16 -9.90 8.08 -20.87
N SER A 17 -9.96 7.00 -20.10
CA SER A 17 -10.08 7.05 -18.64
C SER A 17 -8.74 7.26 -17.92
N GLY A 18 -7.61 7.26 -18.64
CA GLY A 18 -6.27 7.31 -18.05
C GLY A 18 -5.83 6.03 -17.33
N LEU A 19 -6.67 4.99 -17.32
CA LEU A 19 -6.45 3.72 -16.62
C LEU A 19 -6.11 2.57 -17.58
N ALA A 20 -5.55 2.87 -18.75
CA ALA A 20 -5.15 1.83 -19.69
C ALA A 20 -3.98 1.01 -19.12
N ASN A 21 -4.29 -0.22 -18.71
CA ASN A 21 -3.35 -1.23 -18.21
C ASN A 21 -2.36 -0.69 -17.17
N HIS A 22 -2.90 -0.29 -16.00
CA HIS A 22 -2.08 0.14 -14.87
C HIS A 22 -1.87 -1.02 -13.89
N GLU A 23 -0.64 -1.17 -13.43
CA GLU A 23 -0.23 -2.28 -12.55
C GLU A 23 0.03 -1.78 -11.13
N TYR A 24 -0.50 -2.54 -10.18
CA TYR A 24 -0.41 -2.22 -8.77
C TYR A 24 0.14 -3.41 -7.97
N ASP A 25 1.00 -3.10 -7.00
CA ASP A 25 1.64 -4.06 -6.10
C ASP A 25 1.21 -3.78 -4.67
N ILE A 26 0.69 -4.80 -3.99
CA ILE A 26 0.19 -4.66 -2.63
C ILE A 26 1.34 -4.94 -1.67
N SER A 27 1.61 -3.99 -0.80
CA SER A 27 2.64 -4.10 0.22
C SER A 27 2.03 -3.95 1.60
N ILE A 28 2.17 -4.99 2.41
CA ILE A 28 1.65 -5.02 3.77
C ILE A 28 2.82 -5.00 4.74
N VAL A 29 2.92 -3.94 5.55
CA VAL A 29 4.04 -3.70 6.47
C VAL A 29 3.62 -3.73 7.93
N SER A 30 4.53 -4.18 8.79
CA SER A 30 4.31 -4.16 10.24
C SER A 30 4.79 -2.85 10.86
N LEU A 31 3.93 -2.20 11.65
CA LEU A 31 4.32 -1.07 12.51
C LEU A 31 5.17 -1.53 13.70
N GLY A 32 5.22 -2.84 13.97
CA GLY A 32 6.17 -3.46 14.89
C GLY A 32 7.51 -3.80 14.25
N SER A 33 7.81 -3.35 13.03
CA SER A 33 9.15 -3.52 12.45
C SER A 33 10.16 -2.58 13.09
N VAL A 34 11.45 -2.94 13.01
CA VAL A 34 12.55 -2.06 13.47
C VAL A 34 12.47 -0.70 12.77
N GLN A 35 12.31 -0.70 11.44
CA GLN A 35 12.20 0.52 10.64
C GLN A 35 11.04 1.42 11.09
N ALA A 36 9.87 0.85 11.36
CA ALA A 36 8.73 1.59 11.87
C ALA A 36 9.02 2.21 13.24
N ARG A 37 9.62 1.45 14.17
CA ARG A 37 9.99 1.94 15.51
C ARG A 37 11.07 3.01 15.49
N THR A 38 12.00 2.96 14.54
CA THR A 38 13.07 3.96 14.40
C THR A 38 12.64 5.17 13.57
N THR A 39 11.40 5.20 13.07
CA THR A 39 10.90 6.34 12.31
C THR A 39 10.70 7.53 13.25
N VAL A 40 11.48 8.58 13.05
CA VAL A 40 11.39 9.82 13.82
C VAL A 40 10.19 10.63 13.34
N SER A 41 9.40 11.18 14.27
CA SER A 41 8.28 12.08 13.95
C SER A 41 8.72 13.26 13.06
N PRO A 42 7.79 13.86 12.28
CA PRO A 42 8.10 15.08 11.54
C PRO A 42 8.61 16.19 12.48
N PRO A 43 9.68 16.93 12.11
CA PRO A 43 10.19 18.03 12.92
C PRO A 43 9.12 19.13 13.05
N GLY A 44 9.05 19.77 14.22
CA GLY A 44 8.08 20.86 14.48
C GLY A 44 6.64 20.42 14.74
N PHE A 45 6.38 19.12 14.96
CA PHE A 45 5.03 18.64 15.24
C PHE A 45 4.53 19.03 16.64
N THR A 46 3.56 19.96 16.69
CA THR A 46 2.98 20.53 17.93
C THR A 46 1.65 19.91 18.35
N GLY A 47 1.13 18.92 17.61
CA GLY A 47 -0.13 18.26 17.95
C GLY A 47 -0.04 17.32 19.16
N SER A 48 -1.18 16.74 19.51
CA SER A 48 -1.32 15.73 20.56
C SER A 48 -0.48 14.48 20.31
N THR A 49 -0.31 13.66 21.35
CA THR A 49 0.40 12.37 21.26
C THR A 49 -0.18 11.46 20.17
N LEU A 50 -1.51 11.43 20.03
CA LEU A 50 -2.18 10.60 19.02
C LEU A 50 -1.88 11.10 17.60
N GLU A 51 -1.96 12.40 17.38
CA GLU A 51 -1.67 12.97 16.06
C GLU A 51 -0.18 12.82 15.71
N ARG A 52 0.72 12.91 16.71
CA ARG A 52 2.15 12.63 16.51
C ARG A 52 2.40 11.18 16.12
N ALA A 53 1.72 10.24 16.78
CA ALA A 53 1.81 8.82 16.44
C ALA A 53 1.31 8.58 15.01
N SER A 54 0.15 9.15 14.65
CA SER A 54 -0.39 9.08 13.29
C SER A 54 0.58 9.64 12.24
N ALA A 55 1.12 10.84 12.46
CA ALA A 55 2.08 11.47 11.57
C ALA A 55 3.37 10.62 11.40
N THR A 56 3.81 9.96 12.46
CA THR A 56 4.97 9.06 12.43
C THR A 56 4.67 7.81 11.60
N VAL A 57 3.48 7.22 11.77
CA VAL A 57 3.02 6.08 10.96
C VAL A 57 2.96 6.47 9.49
N HIS A 58 2.34 7.58 9.13
CA HIS A 58 2.27 8.04 7.73
C HIS A 58 3.66 8.29 7.13
N LYS A 59 4.58 8.91 7.89
CA LYS A 59 5.97 9.11 7.43
C LYS A 59 6.69 7.78 7.16
N PHE A 60 6.45 6.77 8.00
CA PHE A 60 6.99 5.42 7.78
C PHE A 60 6.40 4.82 6.50
N LEU A 61 5.08 4.84 6.31
CA LEU A 61 4.45 4.28 5.10
C LEU A 61 4.93 4.99 3.83
N ASP A 62 5.12 6.31 3.88
CA ASP A 62 5.71 7.08 2.79
C ASP A 62 7.15 6.66 2.49
N SER A 63 7.96 6.36 3.51
CA SER A 63 9.32 5.88 3.30
C SER A 63 9.36 4.51 2.60
N VAL A 64 8.44 3.61 2.96
CA VAL A 64 8.29 2.31 2.30
C VAL A 64 7.88 2.50 0.83
N SER A 65 6.92 3.38 0.58
CA SER A 65 6.50 3.74 -0.79
C SER A 65 7.67 4.25 -1.62
N ARG A 66 8.41 5.24 -1.10
CA ARG A 66 9.61 5.80 -1.77
C ARG A 66 10.69 4.77 -2.02
N GLU A 67 10.93 3.87 -1.08
CA GLU A 67 11.89 2.78 -1.26
C GLU A 67 11.46 1.84 -2.39
N LYS A 68 10.18 1.46 -2.44
CA LYS A 68 9.66 0.64 -3.55
C LYS A 68 9.78 1.32 -4.89
N PHE A 69 9.47 2.62 -4.97
CA PHE A 69 9.67 3.39 -6.19
C PHE A 69 11.14 3.44 -6.62
N ARG A 70 12.08 3.63 -5.68
CA ARG A 70 13.53 3.62 -5.99
C ARG A 70 14.03 2.25 -6.47
N ASN A 71 13.43 1.17 -5.98
CA ASN A 71 13.82 -0.19 -6.33
C ASN A 71 13.18 -0.70 -7.63
N LEU A 72 12.41 0.13 -8.34
CA LEU A 72 11.83 -0.24 -9.62
C LEU A 72 12.93 -0.35 -10.69
N PRO A 73 12.96 -1.45 -11.46
CA PRO A 73 13.85 -1.57 -12.59
C PRO A 73 13.56 -0.46 -13.61
N SER A 74 14.61 0.21 -14.10
CA SER A 74 14.51 1.26 -15.13
C SER A 74 13.89 0.77 -16.44
N SER A 75 13.84 -0.55 -16.65
CA SER A 75 13.29 -1.23 -17.82
C SER A 75 11.82 -1.64 -17.67
N ALA A 76 11.13 -1.26 -16.59
CA ALA A 76 9.72 -1.58 -16.41
C ALA A 76 8.87 -0.84 -17.46
N ALA A 77 8.27 -1.59 -18.38
CA ALA A 77 7.48 -1.06 -19.50
C ALA A 77 6.11 -0.49 -19.06
N THR A 78 5.61 -0.91 -17.89
CA THR A 78 4.31 -0.47 -17.36
C THR A 78 4.51 0.46 -16.17
N PRO A 79 3.76 1.57 -16.06
CA PRO A 79 3.75 2.36 -14.84
C PRO A 79 3.29 1.49 -13.66
N PHE A 80 4.15 1.41 -12.66
CA PHE A 80 3.95 0.64 -11.43
C PHE A 80 3.53 1.58 -10.31
N THR A 81 2.52 1.18 -9.53
CA THR A 81 2.12 1.94 -8.33
C THR A 81 2.02 1.03 -7.12
N PRO A 82 2.87 1.22 -6.09
CA PRO A 82 2.78 0.47 -4.87
C PRO A 82 1.59 0.95 -4.05
N LEU A 83 0.81 0.00 -3.54
CA LEU A 83 -0.28 0.20 -2.58
C LEU A 83 0.22 -0.25 -1.21
N ILE A 84 0.47 0.70 -0.31
CA ILE A 84 1.07 0.43 0.99
C ILE A 84 -0.01 0.43 2.08
N PHE A 85 -0.09 -0.68 2.80
CA PHE A 85 -0.95 -0.87 3.96
C PHE A 85 -0.11 -1.28 5.18
N SER A 86 -0.49 -0.81 6.36
CA SER A 86 -0.04 -1.42 7.60
C SER A 86 -0.88 -2.67 7.91
N LEU A 87 -0.34 -3.60 8.71
CA LEU A 87 -1.10 -4.73 9.24
C LEU A 87 -2.35 -4.32 10.03
N GLY A 88 -2.34 -3.11 10.60
CA GLY A 88 -3.48 -2.51 11.29
C GLY A 88 -4.53 -1.90 10.36
N GLY A 89 -4.27 -1.84 9.05
CA GLY A 89 -5.17 -1.25 8.05
C GLY A 89 -4.95 0.23 7.76
N VAL A 90 -3.88 0.84 8.29
CA VAL A 90 -3.52 2.23 7.95
C VAL A 90 -2.96 2.25 6.54
N MET A 91 -3.40 3.21 5.74
CA MET A 91 -3.01 3.35 4.33
C MET A 91 -2.03 4.51 4.14
N GLU A 92 -1.10 4.34 3.22
CA GLU A 92 -0.35 5.46 2.67
C GLU A 92 -1.27 6.38 1.85
N GLN A 93 -0.91 7.66 1.73
CA GLN A 93 -1.79 8.67 1.16
C GLN A 93 -2.18 8.39 -0.31
N ARG A 94 -1.22 8.04 -1.17
CA ARG A 94 -1.51 7.70 -2.58
C ARG A 94 -2.33 6.41 -2.71
N THR A 95 -2.13 5.47 -1.81
CA THR A 95 -2.92 4.24 -1.70
C THR A 95 -4.39 4.56 -1.40
N ALA A 96 -4.63 5.45 -0.42
CA ALA A 96 -5.98 5.91 -0.10
C ALA A 96 -6.62 6.68 -1.27
N GLN A 97 -5.86 7.54 -1.95
CA GLN A 97 -6.33 8.25 -3.15
C GLN A 97 -6.68 7.30 -4.30
N ALA A 98 -5.85 6.29 -4.57
CA ALA A 98 -6.13 5.30 -5.61
C ALA A 98 -7.44 4.55 -5.33
N LEU A 99 -7.64 4.10 -4.08
CA LEU A 99 -8.89 3.45 -3.68
C LEU A 99 -10.10 4.38 -3.81
N HIS A 100 -9.96 5.66 -3.44
CA HIS A 100 -11.01 6.65 -3.62
C HIS A 100 -11.38 6.81 -5.11
N THR A 101 -10.39 7.05 -5.97
CA THR A 101 -10.61 7.17 -7.42
C THR A 101 -11.27 5.92 -7.99
N TRP A 102 -10.86 4.73 -7.56
CA TRP A 102 -11.50 3.48 -8.00
C TRP A 102 -12.96 3.38 -7.56
N GLY A 103 -13.32 3.92 -6.40
CA GLY A 103 -14.71 4.01 -5.96
C GLY A 103 -15.57 4.89 -6.86
N GLU A 104 -14.99 5.90 -7.49
CA GLU A 104 -15.69 6.81 -8.40
C GLU A 104 -15.81 6.26 -9.82
N VAL A 105 -14.81 5.50 -10.28
CA VAL A 105 -14.74 5.05 -11.69
C VAL A 105 -15.19 3.60 -11.92
N LEU A 106 -15.12 2.72 -10.91
CA LEU A 106 -15.51 1.33 -11.06
C LEU A 106 -17.01 1.14 -10.84
N PRO A 107 -17.65 0.18 -11.53
CA PRO A 107 -19.01 -0.23 -11.19
C PRO A 107 -19.11 -0.63 -9.71
N PRO A 108 -20.22 -0.32 -9.01
CA PRO A 108 -20.34 -0.56 -7.57
C PRO A 108 -20.04 -2.00 -7.15
N HIS A 109 -20.46 -2.98 -7.96
CA HIS A 109 -20.16 -4.39 -7.71
C HIS A 109 -18.65 -4.71 -7.80
N SER A 110 -17.96 -4.19 -8.82
CA SER A 110 -16.53 -4.38 -9.02
C SER A 110 -15.72 -3.73 -7.90
N HIS A 111 -16.07 -2.51 -7.51
CA HIS A 111 -15.44 -1.82 -6.38
C HIS A 111 -15.63 -2.60 -5.08
N ARG A 112 -16.84 -3.08 -4.78
CA ARG A 112 -17.11 -3.92 -3.59
C ARG A 112 -16.27 -5.19 -3.59
N MET A 113 -16.19 -5.89 -4.73
CA MET A 113 -15.40 -7.12 -4.84
C MET A 113 -13.90 -6.87 -4.68
N LEU A 114 -13.39 -5.75 -5.19
CA LEU A 114 -12.00 -5.33 -4.98
C LEU A 114 -11.72 -5.09 -3.50
N CYS A 115 -12.57 -4.33 -2.81
CA CYS A 115 -12.44 -4.08 -1.37
C CYS A 115 -12.44 -5.37 -0.55
N ILE A 116 -13.35 -6.31 -0.85
CA ILE A 116 -13.39 -7.64 -0.18
C ILE A 116 -12.08 -8.38 -0.38
N ARG A 117 -11.54 -8.42 -1.61
CA ARG A 117 -10.26 -9.09 -1.90
C ARG A 117 -9.11 -8.46 -1.13
N LEU A 118 -9.03 -7.13 -1.10
CA LEU A 118 -8.02 -6.39 -0.33
C LEU A 118 -8.13 -6.69 1.18
N SER A 119 -9.33 -6.67 1.74
CA SER A 119 -9.56 -7.03 3.15
C SER A 119 -9.10 -8.46 3.46
N LEU A 120 -9.37 -9.42 2.58
CA LEU A 120 -8.91 -10.80 2.73
C LEU A 120 -7.38 -10.93 2.64
N THR A 121 -6.74 -10.19 1.75
CA THR A 121 -5.27 -10.15 1.66
C THR A 121 -4.66 -9.59 2.94
N LEU A 122 -5.23 -8.50 3.49
CA LEU A 122 -4.80 -7.93 4.78
C LEU A 122 -4.99 -8.92 5.94
N LEU A 123 -6.13 -9.60 5.99
CA LEU A 123 -6.41 -10.60 7.02
C LEU A 123 -5.39 -11.76 6.97
N ARG A 124 -5.11 -12.28 5.77
CA ARG A 124 -4.10 -13.34 5.59
C ARG A 124 -2.70 -12.89 6.01
N ALA A 125 -2.31 -11.67 5.65
CA ALA A 125 -1.02 -11.12 6.07
C ALA A 125 -0.92 -10.97 7.59
N ARG A 126 -2.02 -10.58 8.25
CA ARG A 126 -2.09 -10.49 9.71
C ARG A 126 -1.94 -11.85 10.37
N VAL A 127 -2.64 -12.88 9.90
CA VAL A 127 -2.53 -14.25 10.43
C VAL A 127 -1.09 -14.77 10.33
N ARG A 128 -0.45 -14.62 9.16
CA ARG A 128 0.95 -15.03 8.96
C ARG A 128 1.94 -14.34 9.90
N ASN A 129 1.64 -13.12 10.34
CA ASN A 129 2.49 -12.42 11.30
C ASN A 129 2.37 -13.00 12.71
N PHE A 130 1.20 -13.53 13.09
CA PHE A 130 1.02 -14.23 14.37
C PHE A 130 1.73 -15.59 14.39
N ASP A 131 1.79 -16.30 13.27
CA ASP A 131 2.52 -17.58 13.19
C ASP A 131 4.02 -17.39 13.52
N LEU A 132 4.59 -16.23 13.16
CA LEU A 132 5.99 -15.87 13.43
C LEU A 132 6.26 -15.50 14.91
N TRP A 133 5.24 -15.43 15.76
CA TRP A 133 5.37 -15.17 17.20
C TRP A 133 5.47 -16.46 18.05
N THR A 134 5.52 -17.65 17.43
CA THR A 134 5.52 -18.95 18.14
C THR A 134 6.91 -19.50 18.48
N HIS A 135 7.94 -18.65 18.64
CA HIS A 135 9.28 -19.05 19.09
C HIS A 135 9.77 -18.20 20.27
#